data_AF-A0A1H9JVN8-F1
#
_entry.id   AF-A0A1H9JVN8-F1
#
_cell.length_a   1.000
_cell.length_b   1.000
_cell.length_c   1.000
_cell.angle_alpha   90.00
_cell.angle_beta   90.00
_cell.angle_gamma   90.00
#
_symmetry.space_group_name_H-M   'P 1'
#
loop_
_entity.id
_entity.type
_entity.pdbx_description
1 polymer ?
#
loop_
_entity_poly.entity_id
_entity_poly.type
_entity_poly.pdbx_seq_one_letter_code
_entity_poly.pdbx_strand_id
1 'polypeptide(L)'
;MEEKKSIFSYISRCFETYGILVVIFMIFSSIVGEGAAEYSPLFSLGKQGLSRATLLELLLLAVLITVAYSIFMSDNLIKNMRIPLRTALYLVAVTACIIVMIFVFGWFPKNDVKAWVGFVISYILSLGVSVLITSIRERMENNRMQEALDKYNKSN
;
A
#
# COMPACT_ATOMS: atom_id res chain seq x y z
N MET A 1 -15.09 -21.74 -0.66
CA MET A 1 -16.32 -21.10 -0.16
C MET A 1 -16.01 -19.63 0.00
N GLU A 2 -16.53 -18.78 -0.89
CA GLU A 2 -16.42 -17.32 -0.75
C GLU A 2 -17.34 -16.89 0.39
N GLU A 3 -16.79 -16.61 1.57
CA GLU A 3 -17.55 -15.95 2.63
C GLU A 3 -18.06 -14.61 2.09
N LYS A 4 -19.37 -14.36 2.22
CA LYS A 4 -19.95 -13.04 1.97
C LYS A 4 -19.15 -12.02 2.77
N LYS A 5 -18.33 -11.21 2.09
CA LYS A 5 -17.57 -10.13 2.70
C LYS A 5 -18.56 -9.17 3.37
N SER A 6 -18.68 -9.28 4.68
CA SER A 6 -19.49 -8.40 5.50
C SER A 6 -18.88 -7.00 5.48
N ILE A 7 -19.69 -5.95 5.67
CA ILE A 7 -19.21 -4.55 5.80
C ILE A 7 -18.07 -4.48 6.84
N PHE A 8 -18.14 -5.30 7.89
CA PHE A 8 -17.08 -5.42 8.89
C PHE A 8 -15.71 -5.80 8.30
N SER A 9 -15.63 -6.65 7.27
CA SER A 9 -14.32 -7.01 6.68
C SER A 9 -13.66 -5.83 5.98
N TYR A 10 -14.45 -4.96 5.36
CA TYR A 10 -13.95 -3.75 4.73
C TYR A 10 -13.48 -2.72 5.77
N ILE A 11 -14.24 -2.57 6.85
CA ILE A 11 -13.85 -1.72 7.97
C ILE A 11 -12.55 -2.23 8.59
N SER A 12 -12.45 -3.52 8.92
CA SER A 12 -11.22 -4.12 9.46
C SER A 12 -10.02 -3.85 8.57
N ARG A 13 -10.16 -4.08 7.26
CA ARG A 13 -9.07 -3.82 6.29
C ARG A 13 -8.67 -2.36 6.21
N CYS A 14 -9.64 -1.44 6.30
CA CYS A 14 -9.38 -0.01 6.34
C CYS A 14 -8.56 0.36 7.59
N PHE A 15 -8.93 -0.16 8.76
CA PHE A 15 -8.22 0.10 10.00
C PHE A 15 -6.84 -0.58 10.06
N GLU A 16 -6.68 -1.78 9.48
CA GLU A 16 -5.38 -2.41 9.29
C GLU A 16 -4.44 -1.53 8.45
N THR A 17 -4.93 -1.08 7.30
CA THR A 17 -4.17 -0.19 6.39
C THR A 17 -3.84 1.13 7.07
N TYR A 18 -4.81 1.74 7.73
CA TYR A 18 -4.63 2.98 8.48
C TYR A 18 -3.59 2.84 9.60
N GLY A 19 -3.65 1.77 10.39
CA GLY A 19 -2.70 1.50 11.47
C GLY A 19 -1.27 1.36 10.93
N ILE A 20 -1.09 0.62 9.82
CA ILE A 20 0.22 0.49 9.17
C ILE A 20 0.73 1.85 8.69
N LEU A 21 -0.11 2.65 8.02
CA LEU A 21 0.28 3.99 7.56
C LEU A 21 0.71 4.87 8.74
N VAL A 22 -0.09 4.94 9.81
CA VAL A 22 0.24 5.75 10.99
C VAL A 22 1.57 5.32 11.61
N VAL A 23 1.81 4.01 11.79
CA VAL A 23 3.06 3.51 12.35
C VAL A 23 4.26 3.89 11.47
N ILE A 24 4.15 3.72 10.14
CA ILE A 24 5.22 4.11 9.21
C ILE A 24 5.51 5.61 9.30
N PHE A 25 4.46 6.45 9.27
CA PHE A 25 4.62 7.90 9.35
C PHE A 25 5.12 8.38 10.72
N MET A 26 4.78 7.69 11.80
CA MET A 26 5.38 7.94 13.12
C MET A 26 6.88 7.65 13.11
N ILE A 27 7.31 6.52 12.55
CA ILE A 27 8.74 6.18 12.41
C ILE A 27 9.46 7.25 11.56
N PHE A 28 8.88 7.64 10.42
CA PHE A 28 9.44 8.69 9.58
C PHE A 28 9.50 10.05 10.26
N SER A 29 8.45 10.42 11.01
CA SER A 29 8.42 11.64 11.82
C SER A 29 9.54 11.65 12.87
N SER A 30 9.82 10.51 13.52
CA SER A 30 10.91 10.41 14.49
C SER A 30 12.31 10.54 13.86
N ILE A 31 12.52 10.02 12.65
CA ILE A 31 13.85 10.01 12.00
C ILE A 31 14.11 11.33 11.26
N VAL A 32 13.14 11.80 10.48
CA VAL A 32 13.33 12.89 9.49
C VAL A 32 12.37 14.07 9.69
N GLY A 33 11.47 14.01 10.69
CA GLY A 33 10.37 14.96 10.85
C GLY A 33 10.80 16.42 10.97
N GLU A 34 11.88 16.73 11.72
CA GLU A 34 12.38 18.11 11.86
C GLU A 34 12.79 18.72 10.51
N GLY A 35 13.52 17.97 9.69
CA GLY A 35 13.92 18.45 8.35
C GLY A 35 12.77 18.46 7.36
N ALA A 36 11.80 17.56 7.51
CA ALA A 36 10.65 17.46 6.61
C ALA A 36 9.53 18.45 6.92
N ALA A 37 9.46 19.00 8.14
CA ALA A 37 8.42 19.92 8.58
C ALA A 37 8.33 21.20 7.72
N GLU A 38 9.47 21.66 7.21
CA GLU A 38 9.55 22.84 6.33
C GLU A 38 8.99 22.58 4.91
N TYR A 39 8.99 21.32 4.48
CA TYR A 39 8.65 20.94 3.11
C TYR A 39 7.29 20.26 2.97
N SER A 40 6.79 19.63 4.04
CA SER A 40 5.60 18.78 3.99
C SER A 40 4.68 18.97 5.20
N PRO A 41 3.40 19.33 4.98
CA PRO A 41 2.39 19.42 6.03
C PRO A 41 2.21 18.12 6.84
N LEU A 42 2.54 16.97 6.22
CA LEU A 42 2.51 15.66 6.87
C LEU A 42 3.38 15.62 8.13
N PHE A 43 4.49 16.36 8.13
CA PHE A 43 5.45 16.44 9.23
C PHE A 43 5.40 17.80 9.93
N SER A 44 4.27 18.52 9.88
CA SER A 44 4.11 19.85 10.48
C SER A 44 4.47 19.94 11.97
N LEU A 45 4.40 18.84 12.73
CA LEU A 45 4.81 18.76 14.13
C LEU A 45 6.25 18.24 14.33
N GLY A 46 7.01 18.06 13.25
CA GLY A 46 8.37 17.54 13.27
C GLY A 46 8.44 16.16 13.92
N LYS A 47 9.27 16.04 14.97
CA LYS A 47 9.41 14.83 15.80
C LYS A 47 8.37 14.71 16.93
N GLN A 48 7.52 15.72 17.13
CA GLN A 48 6.52 15.71 18.22
C GLN A 48 5.32 14.81 17.92
N GLY A 49 5.23 14.28 16.70
CA GLY A 49 4.22 13.32 16.28
C GLY A 49 3.49 13.75 15.01
N LEU A 50 2.27 13.23 14.83
CA LEU A 50 1.42 13.53 13.67
C LEU A 50 0.30 14.48 14.08
N SER A 51 0.03 15.47 13.23
CA SER A 51 -1.05 16.43 13.47
C SER A 51 -2.43 15.76 13.31
N ARG A 52 -3.46 16.35 13.90
CA ARG A 52 -4.85 15.89 13.70
C ARG A 52 -5.26 15.88 12.23
N ALA A 53 -4.81 16.88 11.46
CA ALA A 53 -5.07 16.94 10.02
C ALA A 53 -4.40 15.76 9.30
N THR A 54 -3.12 15.52 9.57
CA THR A 54 -2.36 14.40 9.02
C THR A 54 -3.05 13.05 9.29
N LEU A 55 -3.52 12.83 10.53
CA LEU A 55 -4.22 11.60 10.88
C LEU A 55 -5.51 11.40 10.07
N LEU A 56 -6.30 12.46 9.86
CA LEU A 56 -7.50 12.41 9.04
C LEU A 56 -7.19 12.19 7.56
N GLU A 57 -6.12 12.81 7.05
CA GLU A 57 -5.66 12.62 5.68
C GLU A 57 -5.16 11.18 5.44
N LEU A 58 -4.44 10.59 6.40
CA LEU A 58 -4.02 9.19 6.35
C LEU A 58 -5.22 8.23 6.45
N LEU A 59 -6.25 8.58 7.24
CA LEU A 59 -7.48 7.81 7.29
C LEU A 59 -8.21 7.84 5.95
N LEU A 60 -8.32 9.01 5.33
CA LEU A 60 -8.91 9.15 4.00
C LEU A 60 -8.13 8.32 2.96
N LEU A 61 -6.79 8.36 3.00
CA LEU A 61 -5.96 7.54 2.12
C LEU A 61 -6.24 6.04 2.34
N ALA A 62 -6.33 5.58 3.59
CA ALA A 62 -6.63 4.18 3.91
C ALA A 62 -8.01 3.75 3.37
N VAL A 63 -9.02 4.64 3.45
CA VAL A 63 -10.35 4.40 2.86
C VAL A 63 -10.22 4.25 1.34
N LEU A 64 -9.53 5.17 0.66
CA LEU A 64 -9.33 5.11 -0.79
C LEU A 64 -8.60 3.83 -1.23
N ILE A 65 -7.54 3.45 -0.52
CA ILE A 65 -6.82 2.19 -0.77
C ILE A 65 -7.74 0.99 -0.59
N THR A 66 -8.57 0.98 0.45
CA THR A 66 -9.52 -0.11 0.72
C THR A 66 -10.59 -0.20 -0.37
N VAL A 67 -11.10 0.93 -0.85
CA VAL A 67 -12.04 0.98 -1.98
C VAL A 67 -11.38 0.47 -3.25
N ALA A 68 -10.17 0.93 -3.57
CA ALA A 68 -9.41 0.45 -4.73
C ALA A 68 -9.18 -1.07 -4.65
N TYR A 69 -8.76 -1.57 -3.49
CA TYR A 69 -8.60 -3.01 -3.26
C TYR A 69 -9.91 -3.77 -3.52
N SER A 70 -11.02 -3.23 -3.03
CA SER A 70 -12.34 -3.82 -3.20
C SER A 70 -12.79 -3.86 -4.65
N ILE A 71 -12.38 -2.89 -5.48
CA ILE A 71 -12.70 -2.85 -6.91
C ILE A 71 -11.82 -3.83 -7.68
N PHE A 72 -10.49 -3.74 -7.54
CA PHE A 72 -9.55 -4.51 -8.36
C PHE A 72 -9.39 -5.97 -7.92
N MET A 73 -9.57 -6.25 -6.64
CA MET A 73 -9.43 -7.59 -6.05
C MET A 73 -10.78 -8.29 -5.77
N SER A 74 -11.90 -7.71 -6.20
CA SER A 74 -13.19 -8.40 -6.18
C SER A 74 -13.41 -9.18 -7.47
N ASP A 75 -13.79 -10.45 -7.33
CA ASP A 75 -14.13 -11.34 -8.45
C ASP A 75 -15.47 -10.98 -9.09
N ASN A 76 -16.27 -10.12 -8.43
CA ASN A 76 -17.57 -9.66 -8.93
C ASN A 76 -17.45 -8.63 -10.08
N LEU A 77 -16.38 -7.82 -10.10
CA LEU A 77 -16.23 -6.73 -11.08
C LEU A 77 -15.27 -7.09 -12.23
N ILE A 78 -14.25 -7.91 -11.97
CA ILE A 78 -13.24 -8.29 -12.95
C ILE A 78 -13.20 -9.81 -13.06
N LYS A 79 -14.20 -10.39 -13.73
CA LYS A 79 -14.20 -11.83 -14.06
C LYS A 79 -13.08 -12.13 -15.06
N ASN A 80 -12.38 -13.25 -14.86
CA ASN A 80 -11.43 -13.84 -15.82
C ASN A 80 -10.08 -13.11 -16.06
N MET A 81 -9.64 -12.22 -15.17
CA MET A 81 -8.35 -11.54 -15.33
C MET A 81 -7.23 -12.19 -14.49
N ARG A 82 -6.03 -12.34 -15.08
CA ARG A 82 -4.87 -12.93 -14.40
C ARG A 82 -4.50 -12.12 -13.14
N ILE A 83 -4.24 -12.80 -12.02
CA ILE A 83 -3.82 -12.20 -10.74
C ILE A 83 -2.73 -11.13 -10.87
N PRO A 84 -1.61 -11.33 -11.61
CA PRO A 84 -0.57 -10.31 -11.73
C PRO A 84 -1.07 -9.01 -12.37
N LEU A 85 -2.00 -9.09 -13.35
CA LEU A 85 -2.56 -7.90 -13.99
C LEU A 85 -3.49 -7.13 -13.03
N ARG A 86 -4.27 -7.84 -12.21
CA ARG A 86 -5.13 -7.22 -11.17
C ARG A 86 -4.27 -6.48 -10.14
N THR A 87 -3.17 -7.09 -9.70
CA THR A 87 -2.22 -6.46 -8.79
C THR A 87 -1.58 -5.22 -9.41
N ALA A 88 -1.17 -5.28 -10.69
CA ALA A 88 -0.60 -4.14 -11.38
C ALA A 88 -1.60 -2.96 -11.47
N LEU A 89 -2.86 -3.22 -11.84
CA LEU A 89 -3.90 -2.19 -11.88
C LEU A 89 -4.20 -1.60 -10.50
N TYR A 90 -4.27 -2.45 -9.47
CA TYR A 90 -4.44 -2.00 -8.09
C TYR A 90 -3.30 -1.06 -7.66
N LEU A 91 -2.05 -1.40 -7.95
CA LEU A 91 -0.90 -0.56 -7.64
C LEU A 91 -0.99 0.79 -8.35
N VAL A 92 -1.31 0.80 -9.64
CA VAL A 92 -1.52 2.04 -10.42
C VAL A 92 -2.63 2.90 -9.80
N ALA A 93 -3.74 2.29 -9.38
CA ALA A 93 -4.83 3.01 -8.73
C ALA A 93 -4.41 3.61 -7.38
N VAL A 94 -3.67 2.86 -6.55
CA VAL A 94 -3.11 3.39 -5.30
C VAL A 94 -2.15 4.55 -5.56
N THR A 95 -1.28 4.46 -6.58
CA THR A 95 -0.43 5.58 -7.00
C THR A 95 -1.25 6.80 -7.36
N ALA A 96 -2.30 6.62 -8.15
CA ALA A 96 -3.18 7.71 -8.57
C ALA A 96 -3.86 8.37 -7.35
N CYS A 97 -4.33 7.57 -6.38
CA CYS A 97 -4.85 8.10 -5.12
C CYS A 97 -3.82 8.93 -4.38
N ILE A 98 -2.58 8.44 -4.24
CA ILE A 98 -1.50 9.19 -3.57
C ILE A 98 -1.21 10.51 -4.30
N ILE A 99 -1.13 10.50 -5.63
CA ILE A 99 -0.93 11.72 -6.44
C ILE A 99 -2.05 12.73 -6.19
N VAL A 100 -3.31 12.28 -6.18
CA VAL A 100 -4.45 13.16 -5.86
C VAL A 100 -4.31 13.76 -4.46
N MET A 101 -3.97 12.95 -3.45
CA MET A 101 -3.76 13.43 -2.08
C MET A 101 -2.63 14.47 -2.02
N ILE A 102 -1.52 14.26 -2.74
CA ILE A 102 -0.41 15.23 -2.84
C ILE A 102 -0.92 16.57 -3.38
N PHE A 103 -1.75 16.56 -4.43
CA PHE A 103 -2.24 17.80 -5.03
C PHE A 103 -3.28 18.51 -4.17
N VAL A 104 -4.16 17.77 -3.49
CA VAL A 104 -5.26 18.28 -2.65
C VAL A 104 -4.74 18.81 -1.32
N PHE A 105 -3.91 18.03 -0.62
CA PHE A 105 -3.40 18.35 0.72
C PHE A 105 -2.02 19.01 0.72
N GLY A 106 -1.38 19.11 -0.45
CA GLY A 106 -0.08 19.76 -0.57
C GLY A 106 1.03 18.99 0.16
N TRP A 107 0.93 17.65 0.23
CA TRP A 107 1.93 16.81 0.92
C TRP A 107 3.36 17.01 0.41
N PHE A 108 3.52 17.46 -0.83
CA PHE A 108 4.81 17.80 -1.42
C PHE A 108 4.74 19.12 -2.22
N PRO A 109 5.84 19.89 -2.29
CA PRO A 109 5.91 21.09 -3.10
C PRO A 109 5.77 20.74 -4.58
N LYS A 110 4.69 21.23 -5.20
CA LYS A 110 4.34 20.95 -6.60
C LYS A 110 5.42 21.42 -7.58
N ASN A 111 6.11 22.50 -7.23
CA ASN A 111 7.09 23.18 -8.07
C ASN A 111 8.54 22.69 -7.84
N ASP A 112 8.77 21.76 -6.91
CA ASP A 112 10.11 21.22 -6.65
C ASP A 112 10.30 19.86 -7.34
N VAL A 113 10.91 19.91 -8.52
CA VAL A 113 11.22 18.72 -9.32
C VAL A 113 12.09 17.72 -8.56
N LYS A 114 12.98 18.16 -7.66
CA LYS A 114 13.83 17.24 -6.89
C LYS A 114 13.01 16.37 -5.94
N ALA A 115 11.98 16.96 -5.33
CA ALA A 115 11.09 16.25 -4.43
C ALA A 115 10.28 15.16 -5.18
N TRP A 116 9.82 15.47 -6.40
CA TRP A 116 9.15 14.48 -7.27
C TRP A 116 10.07 13.36 -7.72
N VAL A 117 11.32 13.67 -8.08
CA VAL A 117 12.32 12.63 -8.42
C VAL A 117 12.56 11.71 -7.23
N GLY A 118 12.70 12.26 -6.02
CA GLY A 118 12.81 11.48 -4.78
C GLY A 118 11.61 10.55 -4.57
N PHE A 119 10.39 11.07 -4.73
CA PHE A 119 9.17 10.27 -4.64
C PHE A 119 9.15 9.11 -5.64
N VAL A 120 9.48 9.37 -6.91
CA VAL A 120 9.50 8.32 -7.96
C VAL A 120 10.55 7.26 -7.65
N ILE A 121 11.75 7.66 -7.19
CA ILE A 121 12.81 6.71 -6.81
C ILE A 121 12.37 5.85 -5.63
N SER A 122 11.84 6.46 -4.56
CA SER A 122 11.33 5.73 -3.40
C SER A 122 10.17 4.80 -3.75
N TYR A 123 9.28 5.25 -4.64
CA TYR A 123 8.17 4.46 -5.13
C TYR A 123 8.64 3.23 -5.91
N ILE A 124 9.54 3.40 -6.89
CA ILE A 124 10.13 2.29 -7.66
C ILE A 124 10.89 1.33 -6.74
N LEU A 125 11.63 1.84 -5.76
CA LEU A 125 12.35 1.01 -4.80
C LEU A 125 11.38 0.17 -3.96
N SER A 126 10.32 0.79 -3.42
CA SER A 126 9.30 0.10 -2.63
C SER A 126 8.54 -0.96 -3.44
N LEU A 127 8.24 -0.67 -4.71
CA LEU A 127 7.66 -1.61 -5.64
C LEU A 127 8.60 -2.76 -5.93
N GLY A 128 9.87 -2.47 -6.22
CA GLY A 128 10.90 -3.48 -6.47
C GLY A 128 11.05 -4.45 -5.31
N VAL A 129 11.14 -3.93 -4.08
CA VAL A 129 11.17 -4.76 -2.86
C VAL A 129 9.90 -5.60 -2.72
N SER A 130 8.73 -5.02 -2.96
CA SER A 130 7.45 -5.76 -2.87
C SER A 130 7.36 -6.90 -3.89
N VAL A 131 7.81 -6.67 -5.13
CA VAL A 131 7.85 -7.70 -6.18
C VAL A 131 8.87 -8.79 -5.85
N LEU A 132 10.03 -8.42 -5.31
CA LEU A 132 11.05 -9.39 -4.87
C LEU A 132 10.51 -10.29 -3.77
N ILE A 133 9.93 -9.72 -2.71
CA ILE A 133 9.34 -10.50 -1.61
C ILE A 133 8.24 -11.43 -2.13
N THR A 134 7.37 -10.93 -3.00
CA THR A 134 6.28 -11.72 -3.58
C THR A 134 6.81 -12.88 -4.43
N SER A 135 7.79 -12.63 -5.29
CA SER A 135 8.37 -13.69 -6.15
C SER A 135 9.15 -14.75 -5.36
N ILE A 136 9.81 -14.37 -4.26
CA ILE A 136 10.44 -15.33 -3.33
C ILE A 136 9.36 -16.20 -2.68
N ARG A 137 8.27 -15.60 -2.20
CA ARG A 137 7.16 -16.33 -1.58
C ARG A 137 6.49 -17.30 -2.56
N GLU A 138 6.24 -16.87 -3.79
CA GLU A 138 5.68 -17.72 -4.85
C GLU A 138 6.58 -18.92 -5.15
N ARG A 139 7.91 -18.72 -5.21
CA ARG A 139 8.87 -19.81 -5.39
C ARG A 139 8.83 -20.81 -4.22
N MET A 140 8.76 -20.32 -2.99
CA MET A 140 8.67 -21.17 -1.80
C MET A 140 7.37 -21.99 -1.76
N GLU A 141 6.23 -21.37 -2.09
CA GLU A 141 4.94 -22.07 -2.18
C GLU A 141 4.95 -23.12 -3.30
N ASN A 142 5.49 -22.78 -4.47
CA ASN A 142 5.61 -23.75 -5.58
C ASN A 142 6.46 -24.96 -5.19
N ASN A 143 7.63 -24.75 -4.56
CA ASN A 143 8.48 -25.85 -4.11
C ASN A 143 7.75 -26.74 -3.09
N ARG A 144 7.04 -26.14 -2.14
CA ARG A 144 6.28 -26.89 -1.12
C ARG A 144 5.12 -27.69 -1.73
N MET A 145 4.42 -27.13 -2.70
CA MET A 145 3.36 -27.84 -3.43
C MET A 145 3.93 -29.00 -4.25
N GLN A 146 5.09 -28.81 -4.87
CA GLN A 146 5.77 -29.84 -5.66
C GLN A 146 6.26 -31.00 -4.77
N GLU A 147 6.83 -30.71 -3.61
CA GLU A 147 7.18 -31.74 -2.61
C GLU A 147 5.96 -32.55 -2.14
N ALA A 148 4.80 -31.90 -1.97
CA ALA A 148 3.56 -32.58 -1.59
C ALA A 148 3.04 -33.49 -2.72
N LEU A 149 3.12 -33.04 -3.97
CA LEU A 149 2.78 -33.83 -5.16
C LEU A 149 3.69 -35.05 -5.32
N ASP A 150 5.00 -34.88 -5.15
CA ASP A 150 5.96 -35.98 -5.26
C ASP A 150 5.75 -37.04 -4.16
N LYS A 151 5.37 -36.63 -2.95
CA LYS A 151 5.00 -37.56 -1.87
C LYS A 151 3.72 -38.34 -2.21
N TYR A 152 2.70 -37.66 -2.73
CA TYR A 152 1.45 -38.30 -3.14
C TYR A 152 1.68 -39.33 -4.25
N ASN A 153 2.46 -38.97 -5.28
CA ASN A 153 2.77 -39.85 -6.41
C ASN A 153 3.67 -41.04 -6.05
N LYS A 154 4.43 -40.98 -4.94
CA LYS A 154 5.22 -42.11 -4.43
C LYS A 154 4.42 -43.04 -3.50
N SER A 155 3.29 -42.58 -2.98
CA SER A 155 2.42 -43.34 -2.07
C SER A 155 1.25 -44.06 -2.75
N ASN A 156 1.08 -43.86 -4.06
CA ASN A 156 0.11 -44.52 -4.95
C ASN A 156 0.89 -45.26 -6.05
#